data_AF-A0AAV6BQI5-F1
#
_entry.id   AF-A0AAV6BQI5-F1
#
_cell.length_a   1.000
_cell.length_b   1.000
_cell.length_c   1.000
_cell.angle_alpha   90.00
_cell.angle_beta   90.00
_cell.angle_gamma   90.00
#
_symmetry.space_group_name_H-M   'P 1'
#
loop_
_entity.id
_entity.type
_entity.pdbx_description
1 polymer ?
#
loop_
_entity_poly.entity_id
_entity_poly.type
_entity_poly.pdbx_seq_one_letter_code
_entity_poly.pdbx_strand_id
1 'polypeptide(L)'
;MQIVLLAAVAAGCATRASVRQIQADVGKVQGEVTEIRLAQDLVSAELARVLAEVQSLDARSAETQQTLGDTVSEVMRLRTRLQATEDDIRPSGAAQTPRAAIVVPPATADATPASVARPLVAAPPVTPASAPTPETRGDAREETPEQAFAAALKTFRAREHGQAVLEFMDFVAKYPKHGLVPRAQYWIGEAYYVQRDYPQALREFKRVLEMDPGALAASDAWLRIGMCHASLHQPAPATAAWQRVVREYPRSEAAGKARSFLPAAADVR
;
A
#
# COMPACT_ATOMS: atom_id res chain seq x y z
N MET A 1 29.20 69.97 -40.41
CA MET A 1 29.85 68.65 -40.57
C MET A 1 30.15 67.92 -39.25
N GLN A 2 30.08 68.56 -38.08
CA GLN A 2 30.34 67.92 -36.77
C GLN A 2 29.24 66.99 -36.23
N ILE A 3 27.96 67.22 -36.59
CA ILE A 3 26.83 66.47 -36.01
C ILE A 3 26.73 65.03 -36.56
N VAL A 4 27.17 64.80 -37.80
CA VAL A 4 27.13 63.47 -38.43
C VAL A 4 28.20 62.53 -37.86
N LEU A 5 29.34 63.06 -37.39
CA LEU A 5 30.41 62.26 -36.80
C LEU A 5 30.06 61.74 -35.40
N LEU A 6 29.28 62.50 -34.62
CA LEU A 6 28.82 62.11 -33.28
C LEU A 6 27.76 60.99 -33.31
N ALA A 7 26.88 60.98 -34.32
CA ALA A 7 25.84 59.96 -34.46
C ALA A 7 26.41 58.57 -34.83
N ALA A 8 27.45 58.51 -35.66
CA ALA A 8 28.09 57.24 -36.05
C ALA A 8 28.86 56.58 -34.89
N VAL A 9 29.48 57.38 -34.02
CA VAL A 9 30.18 56.87 -32.82
C VAL A 9 29.18 56.35 -31.78
N ALA A 10 28.03 57.00 -31.60
CA ALA A 10 26.99 56.56 -30.67
C ALA A 10 26.35 55.22 -31.08
N ALA A 11 26.07 55.03 -32.39
CA ALA A 11 25.53 53.77 -32.91
C ALA A 11 26.49 52.58 -32.72
N GLY A 12 27.80 52.80 -32.97
CA GLY A 12 28.81 51.76 -32.75
C GLY A 12 29.00 51.36 -31.28
N CYS A 13 28.76 52.27 -30.34
CA CYS A 13 28.80 51.97 -28.91
C CYS A 13 27.61 51.13 -28.44
N ALA A 14 26.40 51.42 -28.95
CA ALA A 14 25.21 50.63 -28.65
C ALA A 14 25.37 49.17 -29.13
N THR A 15 25.85 48.97 -30.36
CA THR A 15 26.05 47.61 -30.90
C THR A 15 27.17 46.86 -30.18
N ARG A 16 28.28 47.54 -29.80
CA ARG A 16 29.36 46.93 -29.01
C ARG A 16 28.92 46.52 -27.61
N ALA A 17 28.06 47.32 -26.98
CA ALA A 17 27.47 46.97 -25.69
C ALA A 17 26.55 45.75 -25.81
N SER A 18 25.69 45.69 -26.83
CA SER A 18 24.82 44.53 -27.11
C SER A 18 25.61 43.26 -27.42
N VAL A 19 26.71 43.35 -28.19
CA VAL A 19 27.56 42.19 -28.50
C VAL A 19 28.26 41.67 -27.25
N ARG A 20 28.75 42.55 -26.36
CA ARG A 20 29.34 42.14 -25.07
C ARG A 20 28.30 41.49 -24.14
N GLN A 21 27.08 42.01 -24.14
CA GLN A 21 25.98 41.43 -23.37
C GLN A 21 25.65 40.02 -23.88
N ILE A 22 25.52 39.83 -25.20
CA ILE A 22 25.28 38.50 -25.79
C ILE A 22 26.43 37.55 -25.49
N GLN A 23 27.69 38.00 -25.55
CA GLN A 23 28.84 37.14 -25.19
C GLN A 23 28.83 36.72 -23.72
N ALA A 24 28.41 37.62 -22.82
CA ALA A 24 28.25 37.30 -21.40
C ALA A 24 27.08 36.32 -21.18
N ASP A 25 25.95 36.54 -21.85
CA ASP A 25 24.77 35.66 -21.77
C ASP A 25 25.06 34.28 -22.36
N VAL A 26 25.81 34.19 -23.47
CA VAL A 26 26.27 32.93 -24.06
C VAL A 26 27.22 32.20 -23.11
N GLY A 27 28.16 32.91 -22.48
CA GLY A 27 29.05 32.33 -21.47
C GLY A 27 28.27 31.78 -20.27
N LYS A 28 27.24 32.51 -19.82
CA LYS A 28 26.35 32.07 -18.74
C LYS A 28 25.56 30.82 -19.13
N VAL A 29 24.92 30.83 -20.29
CA VAL A 29 24.16 29.67 -20.79
C VAL A 29 25.07 28.46 -21.01
N GLN A 30 26.29 28.67 -21.52
CA GLN A 30 27.28 27.59 -21.65
C GLN A 30 27.65 26.98 -20.29
N GLY A 31 27.84 27.81 -19.26
CA GLY A 31 28.05 27.37 -17.88
C GLY A 31 26.87 26.55 -17.34
N GLU A 32 25.65 27.07 -17.46
CA GLU A 32 24.43 26.37 -17.04
C GLU A 32 24.24 25.03 -17.78
N VAL A 33 24.53 24.98 -19.10
CA VAL A 33 24.49 23.74 -19.88
C VAL A 33 25.53 22.73 -19.42
N THR A 34 26.75 23.17 -19.05
CA THR A 34 27.75 22.25 -18.49
C THR A 34 27.35 21.70 -17.12
N GLU A 35 26.75 22.51 -16.25
CA GLU A 35 26.24 22.04 -14.96
C GLU A 35 25.09 21.04 -15.13
N ILE A 36 24.15 21.30 -16.05
CA ILE A 36 23.05 20.39 -16.36
C ILE A 36 23.59 19.05 -16.89
N ARG A 37 24.59 19.08 -17.77
CA ARG A 37 25.21 17.85 -18.29
C ARG A 37 25.89 17.04 -17.19
N LEU A 38 26.62 17.69 -16.29
CA LEU A 38 27.23 17.01 -15.14
C LEU A 38 26.18 16.39 -14.20
N ALA A 39 25.06 17.09 -13.97
CA ALA A 39 23.95 16.55 -13.20
C ALA A 39 23.27 15.37 -13.92
N GLN A 40 23.11 15.43 -15.24
CA GLN A 40 22.60 14.33 -16.05
C GLN A 40 23.51 13.09 -15.99
N ASP A 41 24.83 13.29 -16.09
CA ASP A 41 25.80 12.21 -16.00
C ASP A 41 25.74 11.53 -14.62
N LEU A 42 25.64 12.32 -13.55
CA LEU A 42 25.48 11.80 -12.18
C LEU A 42 24.22 10.96 -12.04
N VAL A 43 23.07 11.47 -12.50
CA VAL A 43 21.79 10.75 -12.46
C VAL A 43 21.85 9.47 -13.31
N SER A 44 22.51 9.52 -14.46
CA SER A 44 22.67 8.33 -15.33
C SER A 44 23.52 7.24 -14.66
N ALA A 45 24.57 7.61 -13.93
CA ALA A 45 25.40 6.70 -13.18
C ALA A 45 24.65 6.09 -11.98
N GLU A 46 23.84 6.90 -11.28
CA GLU A 46 23.01 6.44 -10.18
C GLU A 46 21.91 5.47 -10.66
N LEU A 47 21.29 5.76 -11.81
CA LEU A 47 20.34 4.86 -12.46
C LEU A 47 21.00 3.54 -12.85
N ALA A 48 22.21 3.56 -13.42
CA ALA A 48 22.95 2.34 -13.76
C ALA A 48 23.27 1.50 -12.52
N ARG A 49 23.61 2.14 -11.39
CA ARG A 49 23.84 1.47 -10.11
C ARG A 49 22.57 0.80 -9.59
N VAL A 50 21.44 1.50 -9.60
CA VAL A 50 20.15 0.95 -9.16
C VAL A 50 19.72 -0.22 -10.06
N LEU A 51 19.90 -0.12 -11.38
CA LEU A 51 19.60 -1.22 -12.30
C LEU A 51 20.46 -2.46 -12.02
N ALA A 52 21.76 -2.28 -11.71
CA ALA A 52 22.63 -3.39 -11.33
C ALA A 52 22.19 -4.04 -10.00
N GLU A 53 21.72 -3.25 -9.04
CA GLU A 53 21.18 -3.76 -7.77
C GLU A 53 19.91 -4.58 -7.99
N VAL A 54 18.99 -4.09 -8.84
CA VAL A 54 17.76 -4.82 -9.22
C VAL A 54 18.10 -6.16 -9.89
N GLN A 55 19.03 -6.18 -10.85
CA GLN A 55 19.47 -7.43 -11.49
C GLN A 55 20.08 -8.41 -10.49
N SER A 56 20.84 -7.92 -9.51
CA SER A 56 21.41 -8.77 -8.46
C SER A 56 20.33 -9.34 -7.53
N LEU A 57 19.27 -8.57 -7.26
CA LEU A 57 18.13 -9.00 -6.46
C LEU A 57 17.32 -10.07 -7.18
N ASP A 58 17.11 -9.91 -8.48
CA ASP A 58 16.44 -10.90 -9.33
C ASP A 58 17.23 -12.22 -9.36
N ALA A 59 18.56 -12.15 -9.49
CA ALA A 59 19.42 -13.34 -9.42
C ALA A 59 19.31 -14.07 -8.07
N ARG A 60 19.35 -13.33 -6.95
CA ARG A 60 19.16 -13.90 -5.60
C ARG A 60 17.75 -14.50 -5.42
N SER A 61 16.74 -13.86 -5.98
CA SER A 61 15.36 -14.37 -5.95
C SER A 61 15.23 -15.68 -6.70
N ALA A 62 15.84 -15.79 -7.89
CA ALA A 62 15.86 -17.02 -8.68
C ALA A 62 16.58 -18.16 -7.96
N GLU A 63 17.74 -17.90 -7.34
CA GLU A 63 18.48 -18.89 -6.53
C GLU A 63 17.66 -19.37 -5.32
N THR A 64 16.97 -18.45 -4.64
CA THR A 64 16.09 -18.79 -3.52
C THR A 64 14.92 -19.66 -3.96
N GLN A 65 14.30 -19.33 -5.11
CA GLN A 65 13.19 -20.11 -5.67
C GLN A 65 13.64 -21.52 -6.09
N GLN A 66 14.83 -21.65 -6.67
CA GLN A 66 15.39 -22.95 -7.02
C GLN A 66 15.63 -23.79 -5.75
N THR A 67 16.25 -23.21 -4.73
CA THR A 67 16.48 -23.88 -3.44
C THR A 67 15.16 -24.34 -2.80
N LEU A 68 14.14 -23.49 -2.84
CA LEU A 68 12.79 -23.87 -2.39
C LEU A 68 12.20 -25.03 -3.20
N GLY A 69 12.36 -25.03 -4.53
CA GLY A 69 11.92 -26.13 -5.39
C GLY A 69 12.61 -27.46 -5.07
N ASP A 70 13.92 -27.41 -4.81
CA ASP A 70 14.73 -28.58 -4.45
C ASP A 70 14.31 -29.13 -3.09
N THR A 71 14.16 -28.27 -2.08
CA THR A 71 13.70 -28.69 -0.74
C THR A 71 12.28 -29.26 -0.78
N VAL A 72 11.35 -28.68 -1.54
CA VAL A 72 9.99 -29.24 -1.71
C VAL A 72 10.05 -30.62 -2.37
N SER A 73 10.89 -30.79 -3.38
CA SER A 73 11.09 -32.09 -4.05
C SER A 73 11.66 -33.14 -3.10
N GLU A 74 12.61 -32.75 -2.24
CA GLU A 74 13.19 -33.63 -1.22
C GLU A 74 12.16 -34.02 -0.15
N VAL A 75 11.38 -33.05 0.35
CA VAL A 75 10.29 -33.32 1.30
C VAL A 75 9.26 -34.28 0.71
N MET A 76 8.88 -34.12 -0.56
CA MET A 76 7.96 -35.04 -1.22
C MET A 76 8.55 -36.46 -1.35
N ARG A 77 9.84 -36.59 -1.72
CA ARG A 77 10.53 -37.88 -1.77
C ARG A 77 10.57 -38.55 -0.40
N LEU A 78 10.92 -37.82 0.64
CA LEU A 78 10.96 -38.33 2.03
C LEU A 78 9.57 -38.76 2.48
N ARG A 79 8.53 -37.99 2.16
CA ARG A 79 7.13 -38.34 2.46
C ARG A 79 6.71 -39.64 1.78
N THR A 80 7.01 -39.83 0.49
CA THR A 80 6.69 -41.06 -0.22
C THR A 80 7.40 -42.27 0.38
N ARG A 81 8.68 -42.13 0.75
CA ARG A 81 9.43 -43.18 1.44
C ARG A 81 8.85 -43.52 2.81
N LEU A 82 8.47 -42.50 3.59
CA LEU A 82 7.83 -42.69 4.89
C LEU A 82 6.51 -43.44 4.75
N GLN A 83 5.65 -43.07 3.80
CA GLN A 83 4.38 -43.78 3.54
C GLN A 83 4.62 -45.25 3.15
N ALA A 84 5.59 -45.52 2.28
CA ALA A 84 5.93 -46.90 1.92
C ALA A 84 6.41 -47.72 3.13
N THR A 85 7.25 -47.13 4.00
CA THR A 85 7.67 -47.80 5.24
C THR A 85 6.53 -47.98 6.23
N GLU A 86 5.59 -47.02 6.32
CA GLU A 86 4.40 -47.13 7.16
C GLU A 86 3.47 -48.26 6.69
N ASP A 87 3.32 -48.43 5.38
CA ASP A 87 2.52 -49.51 4.80
C ASP A 87 3.19 -50.89 4.97
N ASP A 88 4.51 -51.00 4.88
CA ASP A 88 5.27 -52.23 5.17
C ASP A 88 5.24 -52.61 6.67
N ILE A 89 5.26 -51.61 7.56
CA ILE A 89 5.23 -51.82 9.01
C ILE A 89 3.79 -52.09 9.48
N ARG A 90 2.76 -51.60 8.79
CA ARG A 90 1.35 -51.88 9.11
C ARG A 90 1.11 -53.38 8.90
N PRO A 91 1.00 -54.19 9.97
CA PRO A 91 0.89 -55.63 9.80
C PRO A 91 -0.44 -55.96 9.12
N SER A 92 -0.38 -56.93 8.21
CA SER A 92 -1.52 -57.68 7.68
C SER A 92 -2.27 -58.37 8.83
N GLY A 93 -3.07 -57.58 9.55
CA GLY A 93 -3.66 -57.93 10.83
C GLY A 93 -4.70 -56.92 11.28
N ALA A 94 -5.53 -56.43 10.35
CA ALA A 94 -6.82 -55.82 10.67
C ALA A 94 -7.90 -56.56 9.90
N ALA A 95 -8.12 -57.81 10.31
CA ALA A 95 -9.43 -58.42 10.19
C ALA A 95 -10.47 -57.42 10.70
N GLN A 96 -11.49 -57.22 9.89
CA GLN A 96 -12.70 -56.47 10.19
C GLN A 96 -13.21 -56.88 11.57
N THR A 97 -13.18 -55.96 12.53
CA THR A 97 -14.04 -55.99 13.70
C THR A 97 -15.01 -54.83 13.56
N PRO A 98 -16.33 -55.06 13.53
CA PRO A 98 -17.31 -53.99 13.43
C PRO A 98 -17.20 -53.13 14.69
N ARG A 99 -16.84 -51.85 14.50
CA ARG A 99 -16.91 -50.84 15.55
C ARG A 99 -18.35 -50.74 16.01
N ALA A 100 -18.63 -51.26 17.20
CA ALA A 100 -19.88 -51.07 17.90
C ALA A 100 -20.20 -49.57 17.90
N ALA A 101 -21.32 -49.24 17.28
CA ALA A 101 -21.86 -47.89 17.23
C ALA A 101 -22.19 -47.44 18.65
N ILE A 102 -21.48 -46.43 19.14
CA ILE A 102 -22.06 -45.54 20.14
C ILE A 102 -23.04 -44.67 19.37
N VAL A 103 -24.31 -45.07 19.47
CA VAL A 103 -25.46 -44.28 19.06
C VAL A 103 -25.53 -43.06 19.99
N VAL A 104 -25.22 -41.88 19.44
CA VAL A 104 -25.68 -40.61 20.03
C VAL A 104 -27.01 -40.29 19.33
N PRO A 105 -28.15 -40.27 20.03
CA PRO A 105 -29.43 -39.93 19.42
C PRO A 105 -29.50 -38.44 19.03
N PRO A 106 -30.32 -38.08 18.01
CA PRO A 106 -30.39 -36.72 17.49
C PRO A 106 -31.39 -35.89 18.29
N ALA A 107 -31.05 -34.64 18.59
CA ALA A 107 -32.01 -33.63 19.02
C ALA A 107 -31.96 -32.45 18.04
N THR A 108 -32.85 -32.51 17.05
CA THR A 108 -33.22 -31.38 16.20
C THR A 108 -34.38 -30.62 16.82
N ALA A 109 -34.26 -29.29 16.82
CA ALA A 109 -35.33 -28.27 16.86
C ALA A 109 -36.24 -28.28 18.12
N ASP A 110 -36.68 -27.17 18.69
CA ASP A 110 -37.00 -25.88 18.12
C ASP A 110 -37.22 -24.86 19.27
N ALA A 111 -37.46 -23.60 18.89
CA ALA A 111 -38.06 -22.51 19.69
C ALA A 111 -37.14 -21.51 20.41
N THR A 112 -36.79 -20.44 19.67
CA THR A 112 -36.97 -19.03 20.12
C THR A 112 -38.47 -18.70 20.27
N PRO A 113 -38.94 -17.52 20.78
CA PRO A 113 -38.24 -16.31 21.26
C PRO A 113 -38.81 -15.66 22.56
N ALA A 114 -38.14 -14.63 23.10
CA ALA A 114 -38.66 -13.41 23.79
C ALA A 114 -37.62 -12.91 24.82
N SER A 115 -36.98 -11.73 24.65
CA SER A 115 -37.49 -10.37 24.93
C SER A 115 -38.05 -10.19 26.34
N VAL A 116 -37.24 -9.71 27.31
CA VAL A 116 -37.69 -8.80 28.37
C VAL A 116 -36.54 -7.91 28.91
N ALA A 117 -36.76 -6.59 28.75
CA ALA A 117 -36.45 -5.44 29.62
C ALA A 117 -35.07 -5.15 30.25
N ARG A 118 -34.63 -3.91 29.94
CA ARG A 118 -33.94 -2.91 30.79
C ARG A 118 -34.24 -2.99 32.31
N PRO A 119 -33.36 -2.34 33.09
CA PRO A 119 -33.84 -1.23 33.93
C PRO A 119 -33.20 0.10 33.52
N LEU A 120 -34.06 1.10 33.31
CA LEU A 120 -33.74 2.52 33.27
C LEU A 120 -33.92 3.05 34.69
N VAL A 121 -32.89 3.67 35.28
CA VAL A 121 -33.10 4.65 36.36
C VAL A 121 -32.22 5.88 36.11
N ALA A 122 -32.94 6.98 35.86
CA ALA A 122 -32.69 8.40 36.15
C ALA A 122 -31.48 9.15 35.57
N ALA A 123 -31.81 10.19 34.80
CA ALA A 123 -31.08 11.45 34.61
C ALA A 123 -32.00 12.59 35.12
N PRO A 124 -31.64 13.91 35.14
CA PRO A 124 -30.36 14.65 35.09
C PRO A 124 -30.31 15.76 36.20
N PRO A 125 -29.45 16.82 36.18
CA PRO A 125 -29.62 17.98 35.26
C PRO A 125 -28.33 18.52 34.61
N VAL A 126 -28.57 19.30 33.53
CA VAL A 126 -27.77 20.30 32.78
C VAL A 126 -26.61 20.99 33.55
N THR A 127 -25.49 21.43 32.96
CA THR A 127 -25.27 22.45 31.90
C THR A 127 -23.77 22.45 31.45
N PRO A 128 -23.36 23.20 30.39
CA PRO A 128 -22.13 23.00 29.63
C PRO A 128 -20.91 23.78 30.17
N ALA A 129 -19.75 23.53 29.54
CA ALA A 129 -18.47 24.25 29.63
C ALA A 129 -17.44 23.68 30.62
N SER A 130 -16.45 22.98 30.09
CA SER A 130 -15.12 23.55 29.84
C SER A 130 -14.19 22.45 29.35
N ALA A 131 -13.51 22.71 28.24
CA ALA A 131 -12.34 21.92 27.86
C ALA A 131 -11.32 21.93 29.01
N PRO A 132 -10.58 20.83 29.18
CA PRO A 132 -9.16 20.97 29.35
C PRO A 132 -8.46 20.18 28.25
N THR A 133 -7.76 20.93 27.41
CA THR A 133 -6.55 20.48 26.74
C THR A 133 -5.65 19.80 27.77
N PRO A 134 -5.21 18.54 27.58
CA PRO A 134 -4.03 18.05 28.27
C PRO A 134 -2.82 18.44 27.41
N GLU A 135 -2.27 19.62 27.67
CA GLU A 135 -0.85 19.86 27.38
C GLU A 135 0.00 19.14 28.46
N THR A 136 0.60 18.05 28.00
CA THR A 136 1.95 17.53 28.28
C THR A 136 2.61 17.80 29.65
N ARG A 137 2.80 16.71 30.42
CA ARG A 137 3.91 16.46 31.37
C ARG A 137 3.83 15.00 31.83
N GLY A 138 4.79 14.09 31.74
CA GLY A 138 6.19 14.06 31.30
C GLY A 138 6.72 12.62 31.49
N ASP A 139 7.83 12.30 30.84
CA ASP A 139 8.76 11.19 31.15
C ASP A 139 8.28 9.72 31.04
N ALA A 140 7.87 9.36 29.84
CA ALA A 140 8.56 8.33 29.06
C ALA A 140 8.72 8.92 27.66
N ARG A 141 9.62 8.41 26.81
CA ARG A 141 9.62 8.79 25.38
C ARG A 141 8.38 8.16 24.75
N GLU A 142 7.19 8.64 25.12
CA GLU A 142 5.92 8.16 24.61
C GLU A 142 5.92 8.50 23.13
N GLU A 143 6.11 7.46 22.33
CA GLU A 143 6.01 7.53 20.89
C GLU A 143 4.68 8.20 20.54
N THR A 144 4.74 9.35 19.87
CA THR A 144 3.51 10.03 19.46
C THR A 144 2.81 9.18 18.40
N PRO A 145 1.49 9.30 18.23
CA PRO A 145 0.78 8.59 17.17
C PRO A 145 1.43 8.81 15.79
N GLU A 146 1.87 10.02 15.50
CA GLU A 146 2.55 10.37 14.25
C GLU A 146 3.90 9.66 14.11
N GLN A 147 4.65 9.53 15.20
CA GLN A 147 5.93 8.82 15.22
C GLN A 147 5.74 7.32 15.00
N ALA A 148 4.78 6.70 15.69
CA ALA A 148 4.44 5.29 15.52
C ALA A 148 4.01 4.99 14.07
N PHE A 149 3.16 5.85 13.51
CA PHE A 149 2.73 5.73 12.12
C PHE A 149 3.90 5.92 11.13
N ALA A 150 4.80 6.89 11.40
CA ALA A 150 5.97 7.13 10.56
C ALA A 150 6.99 5.99 10.63
N ALA A 151 7.17 5.38 11.80
CA ALA A 151 8.00 4.18 11.99
C ALA A 151 7.47 3.01 11.16
N ALA A 152 6.17 2.71 11.27
CA ALA A 152 5.51 1.67 10.47
C ALA A 152 5.65 1.90 8.96
N LEU A 153 5.54 3.16 8.51
CA LEU A 153 5.80 3.51 7.10
C LEU A 153 7.25 3.29 6.67
N LYS A 154 8.21 3.55 7.56
CA LYS A 154 9.63 3.31 7.28
C LYS A 154 9.87 1.80 7.09
N THR A 155 9.32 0.97 7.98
CA THR A 155 9.38 -0.49 7.89
C THR A 155 8.74 -1.00 6.60
N PHE A 156 7.57 -0.46 6.24
CA PHE A 156 6.92 -0.78 4.97
C PHE A 156 7.83 -0.47 3.76
N ARG A 157 8.46 0.72 3.76
CA ARG A 157 9.38 1.15 2.68
C ARG A 157 10.67 0.33 2.64
N ALA A 158 11.09 -0.22 3.76
CA ALA A 158 12.19 -1.19 3.85
C ALA A 158 11.84 -2.57 3.28
N ARG A 159 10.61 -2.75 2.74
CA ARG A 159 10.07 -4.01 2.21
C ARG A 159 9.83 -5.09 3.26
N GLU A 160 9.86 -4.72 4.53
CA GLU A 160 9.53 -5.60 5.66
C GLU A 160 8.01 -5.61 5.87
N HIS A 161 7.26 -6.05 4.86
CA HIS A 161 5.81 -5.90 4.82
C HIS A 161 5.08 -6.63 5.96
N GLY A 162 5.58 -7.80 6.38
CA GLY A 162 5.02 -8.53 7.53
C GLY A 162 5.18 -7.76 8.85
N GLN A 163 6.36 -7.19 9.09
CA GLN A 163 6.61 -6.37 10.28
C GLN A 163 5.81 -5.06 10.24
N ALA A 164 5.73 -4.43 9.06
CA ALA A 164 4.93 -3.22 8.88
C ALA A 164 3.44 -3.46 9.20
N VAL A 165 2.88 -4.61 8.83
CA VAL A 165 1.50 -4.99 9.20
C VAL A 165 1.34 -4.98 10.72
N LEU A 166 2.26 -5.62 11.45
CA LEU A 166 2.20 -5.68 12.91
C LEU A 166 2.26 -4.28 13.54
N GLU A 167 3.16 -3.42 13.05
CA GLU A 167 3.32 -2.05 13.54
C GLU A 167 2.09 -1.17 13.26
N PHE A 168 1.48 -1.29 12.07
CA PHE A 168 0.23 -0.58 11.79
C PHE A 168 -0.96 -1.14 12.59
N MET A 169 -1.03 -2.45 12.82
CA MET A 169 -2.06 -3.05 13.67
C MET A 169 -1.93 -2.58 15.12
N ASP A 170 -0.70 -2.51 15.64
CA ASP A 170 -0.42 -1.95 16.96
C ASP A 170 -0.83 -0.47 17.03
N PHE A 171 -0.50 0.33 16.01
CA PHE A 171 -0.96 1.71 15.90
C PHE A 171 -2.49 1.84 15.98
N VAL A 172 -3.23 1.02 15.22
CA VAL A 172 -4.70 1.05 15.23
C VAL A 172 -5.26 0.63 16.59
N ALA A 173 -4.62 -0.34 17.26
CA ALA A 173 -5.03 -0.79 18.60
C ALA A 173 -4.73 0.25 19.69
N LYS A 174 -3.57 0.90 19.61
CA LYS A 174 -3.09 1.89 20.59
C LYS A 174 -3.77 3.24 20.44
N TYR A 175 -4.10 3.64 19.23
CA TYR A 175 -4.69 4.96 18.92
C TYR A 175 -6.00 4.86 18.12
N PRO A 176 -7.04 4.13 18.59
CA PRO A 176 -8.20 3.75 17.79
C PRO A 176 -9.10 4.92 17.34
N LYS A 177 -8.97 6.10 17.97
CA LYS A 177 -9.73 7.31 17.62
C LYS A 177 -8.90 8.33 16.83
N HIS A 178 -7.65 8.01 16.50
CA HIS A 178 -6.76 8.95 15.83
C HIS A 178 -7.15 9.10 14.35
N GLY A 179 -7.02 10.32 13.80
CA GLY A 179 -7.36 10.60 12.40
C GLY A 179 -6.50 9.85 11.37
N LEU A 180 -5.37 9.27 11.80
CA LEU A 180 -4.52 8.44 10.95
C LEU A 180 -4.96 6.96 10.91
N VAL A 181 -5.92 6.53 11.72
CA VAL A 181 -6.37 5.13 11.75
C VAL A 181 -6.84 4.63 10.39
N PRO A 182 -7.70 5.35 9.63
CA PRO A 182 -8.09 4.90 8.29
C PRO A 182 -6.90 4.78 7.33
N ARG A 183 -5.88 5.64 7.50
CA ARG A 183 -4.66 5.59 6.71
C ARG A 183 -3.77 4.41 7.11
N ALA A 184 -3.61 4.12 8.39
CA ALA A 184 -2.89 2.93 8.86
C ALA A 184 -3.57 1.65 8.35
N GLN A 185 -4.91 1.61 8.44
CA GLN A 185 -5.71 0.53 7.90
C GLN A 185 -5.50 0.31 6.39
N TYR A 186 -5.36 1.40 5.63
CA TYR A 186 -4.99 1.33 4.21
C TYR A 186 -3.60 0.72 4.00
N TRP A 187 -2.60 1.12 4.79
CA TRP A 187 -1.24 0.57 4.66
C TRP A 187 -1.14 -0.91 5.06
N ILE A 188 -1.98 -1.38 5.99
CA ILE A 188 -2.12 -2.81 6.26
C ILE A 188 -2.58 -3.54 4.99
N GLY A 189 -3.63 -3.03 4.33
CA GLY A 189 -4.11 -3.58 3.05
C GLY A 189 -3.05 -3.55 1.96
N GLU A 190 -2.30 -2.46 1.85
CA GLU A 190 -1.19 -2.33 0.90
C GLU A 190 -0.08 -3.35 1.16
N ALA A 191 0.26 -3.58 2.42
CA ALA A 191 1.27 -4.57 2.80
C ALA A 191 0.84 -5.99 2.43
N TYR A 192 -0.42 -6.36 2.65
CA TYR A 192 -0.94 -7.64 2.17
C TYR A 192 -0.98 -7.72 0.64
N TYR A 193 -1.31 -6.62 -0.03
CA TYR A 193 -1.32 -6.55 -1.49
C TYR A 193 0.07 -6.83 -2.09
N VAL A 194 1.11 -6.18 -1.55
CA VAL A 194 2.50 -6.40 -2.00
C VAL A 194 2.97 -7.82 -1.70
N GLN A 195 2.53 -8.40 -0.58
CA GLN A 195 2.76 -9.81 -0.25
C GLN A 195 1.95 -10.79 -1.11
N ARG A 196 1.11 -10.29 -2.03
CA ARG A 196 0.19 -11.06 -2.88
C ARG A 196 -0.89 -11.83 -2.12
N ASP A 197 -1.11 -11.50 -0.85
CA ASP A 197 -2.29 -11.96 -0.10
C ASP A 197 -3.48 -11.06 -0.42
N TYR A 198 -3.97 -11.17 -1.65
CA TYR A 198 -5.11 -10.39 -2.14
C TYR A 198 -6.39 -10.63 -1.33
N PRO A 199 -6.69 -11.84 -0.83
CA PRO A 199 -7.85 -12.05 0.05
C PRO A 199 -7.78 -11.26 1.37
N GLN A 200 -6.61 -11.22 2.05
CA GLN A 200 -6.45 -10.34 3.21
C GLN A 200 -6.51 -8.87 2.82
N ALA A 201 -5.79 -8.47 1.77
CA ALA A 201 -5.78 -7.08 1.29
C ALA A 201 -7.20 -6.56 1.03
N LEU A 202 -8.07 -7.37 0.40
CA LEU A 202 -9.48 -7.04 0.18
C LEU A 202 -10.25 -6.76 1.47
N ARG A 203 -10.05 -7.58 2.52
CA ARG A 203 -10.70 -7.37 3.82
C ARG A 203 -10.27 -6.03 4.43
N GLU A 204 -8.98 -5.77 4.41
CA GLU A 204 -8.42 -4.56 5.03
C GLU A 204 -8.81 -3.29 4.26
N PHE A 205 -8.81 -3.32 2.92
CA PHE A 205 -9.29 -2.18 2.12
C PHE A 205 -10.79 -1.93 2.29
N LYS A 206 -11.62 -2.98 2.43
CA LYS A 206 -13.05 -2.80 2.75
C LYS A 206 -13.24 -2.12 4.10
N ARG A 207 -12.40 -2.46 5.08
CA ARG A 207 -12.43 -1.83 6.40
C ARG A 207 -12.12 -0.33 6.35
N VAL A 208 -11.22 0.10 5.46
CA VAL A 208 -10.98 1.54 5.22
C VAL A 208 -12.27 2.24 4.79
N LEU A 209 -13.05 1.63 3.90
CA LEU A 209 -14.31 2.19 3.39
C LEU A 209 -15.39 2.26 4.47
N GLU A 210 -15.39 1.33 5.42
CA GLU A 210 -16.29 1.33 6.58
C GLU A 210 -15.93 2.42 7.59
N MET A 211 -14.63 2.69 7.76
CA MET A 211 -14.13 3.68 8.71
C MET A 211 -14.32 5.12 8.22
N ASP A 212 -14.02 5.37 6.94
CA ASP A 212 -14.08 6.71 6.37
C ASP A 212 -14.44 6.68 4.87
N PRO A 213 -15.74 6.66 4.53
CA PRO A 213 -16.20 6.63 3.15
C PRO A 213 -15.99 7.96 2.39
N GLY A 214 -15.63 9.05 3.08
CA GLY A 214 -15.51 10.38 2.48
C GLY A 214 -14.08 10.82 2.16
N ALA A 215 -13.08 10.22 2.81
CA ALA A 215 -11.69 10.65 2.66
C ALA A 215 -11.03 10.21 1.35
N LEU A 216 -9.91 10.87 1.03
CA LEU A 216 -9.01 10.52 -0.07
C LEU A 216 -8.64 9.03 -0.06
N ALA A 217 -8.45 8.46 1.14
CA ALA A 217 -8.14 7.04 1.34
C ALA A 217 -9.24 6.09 0.83
N ALA A 218 -10.51 6.52 0.79
CA ALA A 218 -11.61 5.71 0.27
C ALA A 218 -11.49 5.51 -1.25
N SER A 219 -11.13 6.57 -1.97
CA SER A 219 -10.92 6.48 -3.41
C SER A 219 -9.75 5.55 -3.76
N ASP A 220 -8.65 5.65 -3.03
CA ASP A 220 -7.50 4.75 -3.20
C ASP A 220 -7.84 3.31 -2.79
N ALA A 221 -8.63 3.11 -1.74
CA ALA A 221 -9.06 1.77 -1.31
C ALA A 221 -9.93 1.09 -2.37
N TRP A 222 -10.87 1.80 -3.00
CA TRP A 222 -11.66 1.24 -4.10
C TRP A 222 -10.81 0.85 -5.30
N LEU A 223 -9.83 1.68 -5.67
CA LEU A 223 -8.88 1.34 -6.73
C LEU A 223 -8.14 0.03 -6.39
N ARG A 224 -7.63 -0.08 -5.17
CA ARG A 224 -6.91 -1.27 -4.71
C ARG A 224 -7.78 -2.50 -4.64
N ILE A 225 -9.04 -2.38 -4.20
CA ILE A 225 -10.03 -3.49 -4.23
C ILE A 225 -10.18 -4.03 -5.65
N GLY A 226 -10.29 -3.14 -6.65
CA GLY A 226 -10.35 -3.56 -8.05
C GLY A 226 -9.08 -4.28 -8.49
N MET A 227 -7.90 -3.78 -8.11
CA MET A 227 -6.61 -4.43 -8.40
C MET A 227 -6.47 -5.80 -7.72
N CYS A 228 -6.94 -5.96 -6.49
CA CYS A 228 -6.97 -7.26 -5.80
C CYS A 228 -7.86 -8.25 -6.55
N HIS A 229 -9.08 -7.86 -6.92
CA HIS A 229 -9.98 -8.72 -7.69
C HIS A 229 -9.41 -9.09 -9.06
N ALA A 230 -8.76 -8.16 -9.75
CA ALA A 230 -8.06 -8.45 -11.00
C ALA A 230 -6.95 -9.50 -10.80
N SER A 231 -6.18 -9.35 -9.72
CA SER A 231 -5.10 -10.29 -9.35
C SER A 231 -5.62 -11.66 -8.93
N LEU A 232 -6.86 -11.74 -8.47
CA LEU A 232 -7.59 -12.98 -8.15
C LEU A 232 -8.31 -13.58 -9.38
N HIS A 233 -8.09 -13.05 -10.59
CA HIS A 233 -8.79 -13.46 -11.81
C HIS A 233 -10.32 -13.30 -11.74
N GLN A 234 -10.78 -12.27 -11.03
CA GLN A 234 -12.19 -11.92 -10.88
C GLN A 234 -12.50 -10.60 -11.61
N PRO A 235 -12.62 -10.61 -12.95
CA PRO A 235 -12.74 -9.39 -13.74
C PRO A 235 -14.04 -8.62 -13.52
N ALA A 236 -15.15 -9.32 -13.25
CA ALA A 236 -16.44 -8.67 -13.00
C ALA A 236 -16.43 -7.85 -11.69
N PRO A 237 -16.02 -8.41 -10.53
CA PRO A 237 -15.81 -7.62 -9.32
C PRO A 237 -14.78 -6.50 -9.46
N ALA A 238 -13.69 -6.73 -10.21
CA ALA A 238 -12.68 -5.71 -10.45
C ALA A 238 -13.25 -4.48 -11.19
N THR A 239 -13.96 -4.75 -12.29
CA THR A 239 -14.63 -3.72 -13.09
C THR A 239 -15.65 -2.94 -12.26
N ALA A 240 -16.45 -3.63 -11.44
CA ALA A 240 -17.43 -2.98 -10.58
C ALA A 240 -16.78 -2.02 -9.55
N ALA A 241 -15.64 -2.41 -8.97
CA ALA A 241 -14.90 -1.55 -8.03
C ALA A 241 -14.32 -0.31 -8.73
N TRP A 242 -13.73 -0.47 -9.92
CA TRP A 242 -13.19 0.66 -10.69
C TRP A 242 -14.29 1.60 -11.21
N GLN A 243 -15.42 1.07 -11.69
CA GLN A 243 -16.58 1.89 -12.05
C GLN A 243 -17.09 2.69 -10.85
N ARG A 244 -17.09 2.08 -9.67
CA ARG A 244 -17.52 2.73 -8.44
C ARG A 244 -16.62 3.92 -8.08
N VAL A 245 -15.30 3.75 -8.16
CA VAL A 245 -14.39 4.88 -7.85
C VAL A 245 -14.53 6.03 -8.86
N VAL A 246 -14.75 5.71 -10.13
CA VAL A 246 -14.98 6.73 -11.18
C VAL A 246 -16.28 7.49 -10.94
N ARG A 247 -17.35 6.79 -10.51
CA ARG A 247 -18.65 7.38 -10.23
C ARG A 247 -18.68 8.20 -8.93
N GLU A 248 -18.12 7.65 -7.85
CA GLU A 248 -18.21 8.22 -6.51
C GLU A 248 -17.11 9.27 -6.25
N TYR A 249 -15.94 9.15 -6.91
CA TYR A 249 -14.79 10.04 -6.72
C TYR A 249 -14.18 10.51 -8.06
N PRO A 250 -14.97 11.12 -8.98
CA PRO A 250 -14.56 11.39 -10.36
C PRO A 250 -13.33 12.31 -10.53
N ARG A 251 -13.02 13.12 -9.52
CA ARG A 251 -11.88 14.07 -9.50
C ARG A 251 -10.64 13.51 -8.78
N SER A 252 -10.70 12.31 -8.23
CA SER A 252 -9.56 11.68 -7.55
C SER A 252 -8.53 11.15 -8.57
N GLU A 253 -7.25 11.11 -8.18
CA GLU A 253 -6.23 10.41 -8.98
C GLU A 253 -6.58 8.92 -9.13
N ALA A 254 -7.20 8.33 -8.11
CA ALA A 254 -7.68 6.96 -8.14
C ALA A 254 -8.69 6.72 -9.28
N ALA A 255 -9.62 7.65 -9.52
CA ALA A 255 -10.54 7.60 -10.66
C ALA A 255 -9.84 7.77 -12.01
N GLY A 256 -8.77 8.57 -12.08
CA GLY A 256 -7.92 8.65 -13.26
C GLY A 256 -7.29 7.30 -13.60
N LYS A 257 -6.68 6.65 -12.59
CA LYS A 257 -6.07 5.32 -12.73
C LYS A 257 -7.13 4.25 -13.05
N ALA A 258 -8.26 4.26 -12.36
CA ALA A 258 -9.35 3.31 -12.57
C ALA A 258 -9.89 3.32 -14.01
N ARG A 259 -10.01 4.49 -14.63
CA ARG A 259 -10.41 4.61 -16.05
C ARG A 259 -9.48 3.86 -17.00
N SER A 260 -8.18 3.81 -16.72
CA SER A 260 -7.22 3.06 -17.55
C SER A 260 -7.41 1.54 -17.49
N PHE A 261 -8.03 1.02 -16.42
CA PHE A 261 -8.33 -0.40 -16.27
C PHE A 261 -9.71 -0.78 -16.82
N LEU A 262 -10.56 0.21 -17.10
CA LEU A 262 -11.89 -0.01 -17.67
C LEU A 262 -11.80 -0.06 -19.21
N PRO A 263 -12.58 -0.94 -19.86
CA PRO A 263 -12.69 -0.90 -21.32
C PRO A 263 -13.32 0.43 -21.76
N ALA A 264 -12.92 0.95 -22.93
CA ALA A 264 -13.38 2.25 -23.45
C ALA A 264 -14.91 2.43 -23.51
N ALA A 265 -15.68 1.34 -23.50
CA ALA A 265 -17.15 1.35 -23.49
C ALA A 265 -17.77 1.56 -22.09
N ALA A 266 -16.98 1.55 -21.01
CA ALA A 266 -17.48 1.67 -19.64
C ALA A 266 -17.53 3.11 -19.11
N ASP A 267 -17.03 4.09 -19.88
CA ASP A 267 -17.04 5.52 -19.51
C ASP A 267 -18.37 6.23 -19.86
N VAL A 268 -19.37 5.48 -20.32
CA VAL A 268 -20.68 6.00 -20.75
C VAL A 268 -21.78 5.15 -20.16
N ARG A 269 -22.29 5.51 -18.98
CA ARG A 269 -23.68 5.33 -18.52
C ARG A 269 -23.91 5.93 -17.15
#